data_AF-A0AAJ1KAW5-F1
#
_entry.id   AF-A0AAJ1KAW5-F1
#
_cell.length_a   1.000
_cell.length_b   1.000
_cell.length_c   1.000
_cell.angle_alpha   90.00
_cell.angle_beta   90.00
_cell.angle_gamma   90.00
#
_symmetry.space_group_name_H-M   'P 1'
#
loop_
_entity.id
_entity.type
_entity.pdbx_description
1 polymer ?
#
loop_
_entity_poly.entity_id
_entity_poly.type
_entity_poly.pdbx_seq_one_letter_code
_entity_poly.pdbx_strand_id
1 'polypeptide(L)' 'MFLGFIDPPSPFAPLEEWIEFRSSMEKIRPRTADIQEYIDQANAEIERLKGQPETD' A
#
# COMPACT_ATOMS: atom_id res chain seq x y z
N MET A 1 -14.08 -14.19 -11.77
CA MET A 1 -13.88 -14.57 -10.35
C MET A 1 -12.37 -14.72 -10.17
N PHE A 2 -11.60 -13.82 -9.57
CA PHE A 2 -11.83 -12.61 -8.78
C PHE A 2 -10.96 -11.50 -9.40
N LEU A 3 -11.56 -10.38 -9.83
CA LEU A 3 -10.85 -9.10 -9.73
C LEU A 3 -11.03 -8.73 -8.27
N GLY A 4 -10.25 -9.38 -7.39
CA GLY A 4 -10.15 -8.95 -6.02
C GLY A 4 -9.63 -7.54 -6.11
N PHE A 5 -10.53 -6.57 -5.94
CA PHE A 5 -10.15 -5.24 -5.53
C PHE A 5 -9.27 -5.49 -4.31
N ILE A 6 -7.96 -5.35 -4.48
CA ILE A 6 -7.06 -5.40 -3.33
C ILE A 6 -7.36 -4.07 -2.66
N ASP A 7 -8.26 -4.10 -1.68
CA ASP A 7 -8.54 -2.93 -0.87
C ASP A 7 -7.26 -2.55 -0.13
N PRO A 8 -6.97 -1.25 0.00
CA PRO A 8 -5.86 -0.81 0.82
C PRO A 8 -6.00 -1.37 2.24
N PRO A 9 -4.88 -1.78 2.87
CA PRO A 9 -4.92 -2.25 4.24
C PRO A 9 -5.39 -1.12 5.18
N SER A 10 -5.77 -1.50 6.40
CA SER A 10 -6.23 -0.55 7.42
C SER A 10 -5.18 0.56 7.63
N PRO A 11 -5.59 1.83 7.89
CA PRO A 11 -4.64 2.90 8.25
C PRO A 11 -3.84 2.61 9.53
N PHE A 12 -4.27 1.61 10.31
CA PHE A 12 -3.56 1.12 11.50
C PHE A 12 -2.80 -0.19 11.25
N ALA A 13 -2.79 -0.69 10.01
CA ALA A 13 -2.04 -1.88 9.65
C ALA A 13 -0.52 -1.63 9.79
N PRO A 14 0.25 -2.67 10.13
CA PRO A 14 1.70 -2.55 10.28
C PRO A 14 2.37 -2.24 8.94
N LEU A 15 3.60 -1.71 9.02
CA LEU A 15 4.42 -1.34 7.87
C LEU A 15 4.58 -2.48 6.85
N GLU A 16 4.71 -3.71 7.33
CA GLU A 16 4.88 -4.90 6.48
C GLU A 16 3.66 -5.12 5.56
N GLU A 17 2.44 -4.97 6.07
CA GLU A 17 1.22 -5.13 5.27
C GLU A 17 1.14 -4.08 4.15
N TRP A 18 1.55 -2.83 4.44
CA TRP A 18 1.60 -1.78 3.42
C TRP A 18 2.65 -2.07 2.33
N ILE A 19 3.79 -2.65 2.69
CA ILE A 19 4.84 -3.07 1.74
C ILE A 19 4.33 -4.22 0.85
N GLU A 20 3.65 -5.20 1.42
CA GLU A 20 3.06 -6.32 0.68
C GLU A 20 1.95 -5.87 -0.26
N PHE A 21 1.11 -4.94 0.20
CA PHE A 21 0.06 -4.32 -0.60
C PHE A 21 0.64 -3.58 -1.81
N ARG A 22 1.63 -2.70 -1.59
CA ARG A 22 2.32 -2.01 -2.69
C ARG A 22 2.91 -3.00 -3.69
N SER A 23 3.63 -4.01 -3.21
CA SER A 23 4.27 -5.04 -4.05
C SER A 23 3.24 -5.82 -4.89
N SER A 24 2.05 -6.05 -4.32
CA SER A 24 0.95 -6.70 -5.03
C SER A 24 0.38 -5.79 -6.12
N MET A 25 0.17 -4.49 -5.83
CA MET A 25 -0.28 -3.50 -6.81
C MET A 25 0.71 -3.27 -7.95
N GLU A 26 2.02 -3.28 -7.67
CA GLU A 26 3.07 -3.14 -8.68
C GLU A 26 3.08 -4.27 -9.72
N LYS A 27 2.57 -5.45 -9.36
CA LYS A 27 2.45 -6.62 -10.25
C LYS A 27 1.21 -6.55 -11.15
N ILE A 28 0.22 -5.73 -10.83
CA ILE A 28 -1.01 -5.63 -11.61
C ILE A 28 -0.71 -4.91 -12.94
N ARG A 29 -1.15 -5.53 -14.04
CA ARG A 29 -1.06 -5.00 -15.40
C ARG A 29 -2.43 -5.10 -16.08
N PRO A 30 -2.85 -4.08 -16.86
CA PRO A 30 -2.17 -2.80 -17.10
C PRO A 30 -2.18 -1.92 -15.84
N ARG A 31 -1.15 -1.07 -15.68
CA ARG A 31 -1.10 -0.11 -14.57
C ARG A 31 -1.99 1.08 -14.89
N THR A 32 -3.25 0.97 -14.51
CA THR A 32 -4.26 2.03 -14.64
C THR A 32 -4.01 3.16 -13.63
N ALA A 33 -4.70 4.29 -13.80
CA ALA A 33 -4.59 5.43 -12.88
C ALA A 33 -4.93 5.02 -11.44
N ASP A 34 -6.00 4.24 -11.24
CA ASP A 34 -6.42 3.79 -9.91
C ASP A 34 -5.34 2.94 -9.22
N ILE A 35 -4.66 2.06 -9.97
CA ILE A 35 -3.56 1.24 -9.45
C ILE A 35 -2.37 2.13 -9.06
N GLN A 36 -2.09 3.18 -9.83
CA GLN A 36 -1.04 4.12 -9.50
C GLN A 36 -1.38 4.89 -8.21
N GLU A 37 -2.63 5.33 -8.05
CA GLU A 37 -3.10 5.99 -6.81
C GLU A 37 -2.95 5.07 -5.59
N TYR A 38 -3.28 3.78 -5.70
CA TYR A 38 -3.06 2.83 -4.61
C TYR A 38 -1.59 2.64 -4.26
N ILE A 39 -0.70 2.61 -5.26
CA ILE A 39 0.75 2.54 -5.03
C ILE A 39 1.25 3.81 -4.33
N ASP A 40 0.78 4.97 -4.77
CA ASP A 40 1.17 6.26 -4.19
C ASP A 40 0.68 6.40 -2.74
N GLN A 41 -0.56 5.99 -2.46
CA GLN A 41 -1.10 5.91 -1.11
C GLN A 41 -0.25 4.98 -0.22
N ALA A 42 0.07 3.79 -0.72
CA ALA A 42 0.88 2.83 0.04
C ALA A 42 2.28 3.37 0.33
N ASN A 43 2.91 4.06 -0.62
CA ASN A 43 4.20 4.70 -0.40
C ASN A 43 4.13 5.80 0.67
N ALA A 44 3.11 6.67 0.62
CA ALA A 44 2.93 7.72 1.62
C ALA A 44 2.77 7.15 3.04
N GLU A 45 2.00 6.07 3.18
CA GLU A 45 1.78 5.44 4.49
C GLU A 45 3.03 4.68 4.99
N ILE A 46 3.76 4.01 4.08
CA ILE A 46 5.07 3.40 4.38
C ILE A 46 6.05 4.46 4.89
N GLU A 47 6.11 5.63 4.25
CA GLU A 47 6.96 6.74 4.68
C GLU A 47 6.50 7.30 6.04
N ARG A 48 5.19 7.44 6.27
CA ARG A 48 4.64 7.86 7.56
C ARG A 48 4.98 6.90 8.69
N LEU A 49 4.92 5.59 8.44
CA LEU A 49 5.21 4.55 9.42
C LEU A 49 6.71 4.41 9.68
N LYS A 50 7.55 4.55 8.66
CA LYS A 50 9.02 4.58 8.81
C LYS A 50 9.53 5.86 9.48
N GLY A 51 8.84 6.98 9.25
CA GLY A 51 9.19 8.30 9.76
C GLY A 51 8.63 8.59 11.16
N GLN A 52 7.80 7.71 11.73
CA GLN A 52 7.45 7.76 13.14
C GLN A 52 8.68 7.32 13.94
N PRO A 53 9.36 8.22 14.68
CA PRO A 53 10.26 7.75 15.71
C PRO A 53 9.43 6.91 16.68
N GLU A 54 9.87 5.67 16.96
CA GLU A 54 9.41 4.94 18.14
C GLU A 54 9.44 5.94 19.28
N THR A 55 8.26 6.33 19.76
CA THR A 55 8.17 7.27 20.87
C THR A 55 8.60 6.48 22.10
N ASP A 56 9.87 6.64 22.45
CA ASP A 56 10.51 6.24 23.70
C ASP A 56 9.75 6.79 24.92
#